data_AF-A0A843LUM6-F1
#
_entry.id   AF-A0A843LUM6-F1
#
_cell.length_a   1.000
_cell.length_b   1.000
_cell.length_c   1.000
_cell.angle_alpha   90.00
_cell.angle_beta   90.00
_cell.angle_gamma   90.00
#
_symmetry.space_group_name_H-M   'P 1'
#
loop_
_entity.id
_entity.type
_entity.pdbx_description
1 polymer ?
#
loop_
_entity_poly.entity_id
_entity_poly.type
_entity_poly.pdbx_seq_one_letter_code
_entity_poly.pdbx_strand_id
1 'polypeptide(L)'
;LQAQGVEFNEIDYREVYRILWENKTIKEWEDFIVLLKTFIELFKGNNYDETKFKEFYDYVGGLKDSFSKDRTIAFLKIVEEIYNDYEAYLLKIKKIDFNDMINKASDCIVKNGLDLPYKYIIVDEYQDTSFTRYNLLRNICDSIGAKIMVVGDDWQSIYSFSGCDVNIFTKFDNFFDVCETRYIEKTYRNSQQLIDASSNFVMKNPDQTRKELKSSKSLKYPIKLVNFDNDFDEILKFELIIKNIINQSTFKNKKILILGRNNKDIFNLLKNFNVENEYGKRKFEILGDEDKLRRNKFVKIVYRESPDVNIEYRTVHQSKGLECDNVILINLKNWKAGFPNKMVDDSVLNFVKRNGDSFSYAEERRLFYVALTRTKNNVYLLAPYFKSSVFVQELKTDANVELLNLEHNRLETLKNIEKNGERYVIPTKLKCPVCKTGVVLLESFWNKGKLNRVLKCSHNMAPPFNRCNWEGGYYGSELEDLDDIEYCPSCDGILIKRYRHSDGHPFLGCTNFRKTGCRGKGKKLEYIGKTCPKCGKPLVKRVNGEDNSLFVGCSGFPKCRHTEPFKKEMGS
;
A
#
# COMPACT_ATOMS: atom_id res chain seq x y z
N LEU A 1 -36.26 27.47 -20.67
CA LEU A 1 -35.81 26.54 -21.74
C LEU A 1 -36.98 26.09 -22.61
N GLN A 2 -38.02 25.44 -22.08
CA GLN A 2 -39.26 25.19 -22.87
C GLN A 2 -39.93 26.48 -23.34
N ALA A 3 -40.01 27.51 -22.49
CA ALA A 3 -40.48 28.86 -22.87
C ALA A 3 -39.58 29.59 -23.90
N GLN A 4 -38.44 29.00 -24.26
CA GLN A 4 -37.53 29.50 -25.31
C GLN A 4 -37.48 28.54 -26.53
N GLY A 5 -38.46 27.63 -26.67
CA GLY A 5 -38.57 26.75 -27.84
C GLY A 5 -37.65 25.52 -27.81
N VAL A 6 -37.04 25.21 -26.67
CA VAL A 6 -36.25 23.97 -26.52
C VAL A 6 -37.21 22.80 -26.31
N GLU A 7 -37.31 21.92 -27.30
CA GLU A 7 -37.99 20.62 -27.18
C GLU A 7 -37.22 19.69 -26.24
N PHE A 8 -37.88 19.24 -25.18
CA PHE A 8 -37.37 18.19 -24.31
C PHE A 8 -37.96 16.87 -24.79
N ASN A 9 -37.18 16.12 -25.55
CA ASN A 9 -37.53 14.74 -25.86
C ASN A 9 -37.40 13.91 -24.59
N GLU A 10 -38.44 13.15 -24.24
CA GLU A 10 -38.32 12.13 -23.20
C GLU A 10 -37.16 11.20 -23.56
N ILE A 11 -36.28 10.97 -22.59
CA ILE A 11 -35.15 10.07 -22.77
C ILE A 11 -35.73 8.67 -23.00
N ASP A 12 -35.53 8.12 -24.19
CA ASP A 12 -35.85 6.71 -24.45
C ASP A 12 -34.84 5.85 -23.71
N TYR A 13 -35.22 5.40 -22.52
CA TYR A 13 -34.39 4.54 -21.69
C TYR A 13 -34.06 3.20 -22.36
N ARG A 14 -34.84 2.73 -23.36
CA ARG A 14 -34.48 1.54 -24.14
C ARG A 14 -33.34 1.81 -25.10
N GLU A 15 -33.34 2.97 -25.74
CA GLU A 15 -32.22 3.41 -26.59
C GLU A 15 -30.97 3.68 -25.76
N VAL A 16 -31.10 4.31 -24.59
CA VAL A 16 -29.97 4.47 -23.65
C VAL A 16 -29.44 3.12 -23.21
N TYR A 17 -30.32 2.18 -22.84
CA TYR A 17 -29.92 0.83 -22.46
C TYR A 17 -29.23 0.10 -23.62
N ARG A 18 -29.73 0.23 -24.85
CA ARG A 18 -29.10 -0.33 -26.05
C ARG A 18 -27.70 0.24 -26.27
N ILE A 19 -27.54 1.57 -26.17
CA ILE A 19 -26.25 2.24 -26.29
C ILE A 19 -25.28 1.79 -25.19
N LEU A 20 -25.75 1.64 -23.94
CA LEU A 20 -24.94 1.13 -22.83
C LEU A 20 -24.54 -0.34 -23.04
N TRP A 21 -25.46 -1.16 -23.56
CA TRP A 21 -25.25 -2.58 -23.85
C TRP A 21 -24.32 -2.82 -25.03
N GLU A 22 -24.43 -2.02 -26.09
CA GLU A 22 -23.56 -2.06 -27.27
C GLU A 22 -22.16 -1.52 -26.93
N ASN A 23 -22.07 -0.51 -26.06
CA ASN A 23 -20.80 0.00 -25.51
C ASN A 23 -20.39 -0.73 -24.22
N LYS A 24 -20.12 -2.03 -24.33
CA LYS A 24 -19.56 -2.89 -23.25
C LYS A 24 -18.24 -2.40 -22.62
N THR A 25 -17.73 -1.25 -23.04
CA THR A 25 -16.48 -0.61 -22.60
C THR A 25 -16.68 0.42 -21.49
N ILE A 26 -17.92 0.69 -21.08
CA ILE A 26 -18.20 1.60 -19.96
C ILE A 26 -17.90 0.88 -18.64
N LYS A 27 -16.81 1.29 -17.99
CA LYS A 27 -16.32 0.69 -16.75
C LYS A 27 -17.37 0.70 -15.64
N GLU A 28 -18.19 1.76 -15.57
CA GLU A 28 -19.26 1.91 -14.60
C GLU A 28 -20.33 0.81 -14.74
N TRP A 29 -20.58 0.34 -15.96
CA TRP A 29 -21.49 -0.78 -16.20
C TRP A 29 -20.90 -2.10 -15.70
N GLU A 30 -19.62 -2.36 -15.97
CA GLU A 30 -18.94 -3.54 -15.43
C GLU A 30 -18.93 -3.54 -13.90
N ASP A 31 -18.60 -2.40 -13.28
CA ASP A 31 -18.59 -2.22 -11.82
C ASP A 31 -20.00 -2.45 -11.23
N PHE A 32 -21.06 -2.01 -11.91
CA PHE A 32 -22.45 -2.26 -11.51
C PHE A 32 -22.84 -3.75 -11.59
N ILE A 33 -22.46 -4.44 -12.67
CA ILE A 33 -22.68 -5.89 -12.79
C ILE A 33 -21.92 -6.66 -11.70
N VAL A 34 -20.70 -6.25 -11.38
CA VAL A 34 -19.93 -6.84 -10.26
C VAL A 34 -20.65 -6.61 -8.93
N LEU A 35 -21.21 -5.42 -8.70
CA LEU A 35 -22.00 -5.12 -7.51
C LEU A 35 -23.23 -6.02 -7.40
N LEU A 36 -24.00 -6.18 -8.48
CA LEU A 36 -25.19 -7.06 -8.51
C LEU A 36 -24.82 -8.52 -8.22
N LYS A 37 -23.77 -9.04 -8.87
CA LYS A 37 -23.26 -10.41 -8.61
C LYS A 37 -22.85 -10.59 -7.16
N THR A 38 -22.07 -9.65 -6.62
CA THR A 38 -21.61 -9.68 -5.23
C THR A 38 -22.80 -9.66 -4.26
N PHE A 39 -23.81 -8.83 -4.53
CA PHE A 39 -25.01 -8.76 -3.71
C PHE A 39 -25.75 -10.11 -3.70
N ILE A 40 -26.00 -10.70 -4.86
CA ILE A 40 -26.69 -12.01 -4.98
C ILE A 40 -25.88 -13.13 -4.33
N GLU A 41 -24.56 -13.16 -4.53
CA GLU A 41 -23.67 -14.15 -3.90
C GLU A 41 -23.74 -14.08 -2.38
N LEU A 42 -23.70 -12.88 -1.78
CA LEU A 42 -23.83 -12.68 -0.34
C LEU A 42 -25.26 -12.93 0.16
N PHE A 43 -26.27 -12.56 -0.61
CA PHE A 43 -27.68 -12.80 -0.30
C PHE A 43 -27.95 -14.29 -0.12
N LYS A 44 -27.60 -15.10 -1.13
CA LYS A 44 -27.69 -16.56 -1.07
C LYS A 44 -26.76 -17.15 -0.02
N GLY A 45 -25.56 -16.58 0.16
CA GLY A 45 -24.59 -16.96 1.18
C GLY A 45 -25.04 -16.74 2.63
N ASN A 46 -26.10 -15.96 2.84
CA ASN A 46 -26.77 -15.78 4.13
C ASN A 46 -28.03 -16.66 4.30
N ASN A 47 -28.34 -17.51 3.32
CA ASN A 47 -29.58 -18.27 3.23
C ASN A 47 -30.83 -17.38 3.14
N TYR A 48 -30.75 -16.24 2.45
CA TYR A 48 -31.92 -15.39 2.18
C TYR A 48 -32.64 -15.85 0.92
N ASP A 49 -33.95 -15.65 0.90
CA ASP A 49 -34.85 -15.92 -0.22
C ASP A 49 -35.63 -14.66 -0.61
N GLU A 50 -36.50 -14.77 -1.61
CA GLU A 50 -37.36 -13.69 -2.10
C GLU A 50 -38.14 -12.94 -1.01
N THR A 51 -38.47 -13.60 0.12
CA THR A 51 -39.21 -12.96 1.22
C THR A 51 -38.38 -11.90 1.93
N LYS A 52 -37.05 -12.00 1.88
CA LYS A 52 -36.14 -11.10 2.58
C LYS A 52 -36.13 -9.69 2.00
N PHE A 53 -36.44 -9.53 0.71
CA PHE A 53 -36.50 -8.21 0.06
C PHE A 53 -37.53 -7.29 0.73
N LYS A 54 -38.65 -7.85 1.22
CA LYS A 54 -39.68 -7.10 1.95
C LYS A 54 -39.10 -6.40 3.19
N GLU A 55 -38.32 -7.11 3.99
CA GLU A 55 -37.66 -6.54 5.17
C GLU A 55 -36.69 -5.42 4.79
N PHE A 56 -36.00 -5.54 3.65
CA PHE A 56 -35.10 -4.49 3.17
C PHE A 56 -35.86 -3.23 2.77
N TYR A 57 -37.00 -3.36 2.09
CA TYR A 57 -37.86 -2.22 1.78
C TYR A 57 -38.40 -1.53 3.03
N ASP A 58 -38.83 -2.30 4.03
CA ASP A 58 -39.32 -1.76 5.31
C ASP A 58 -38.22 -0.95 6.03
N TYR A 59 -36.98 -1.48 6.08
CA TYR A 59 -35.82 -0.78 6.63
C TYR A 59 -35.54 0.54 5.89
N VAL A 60 -35.55 0.52 4.56
CA VAL A 60 -35.32 1.71 3.72
C VAL A 60 -36.43 2.74 3.89
N GLY A 61 -37.67 2.30 4.16
CA GLY A 61 -38.81 3.14 4.51
C GLY A 61 -38.49 4.10 5.66
N GLY A 62 -37.73 3.65 6.66
CA GLY A 62 -37.34 4.41 7.85
C GLY A 62 -36.15 5.36 7.69
N LEU A 63 -35.46 5.38 6.53
CA LEU A 63 -34.33 6.28 6.30
C LEU A 63 -34.79 7.73 6.10
N LYS A 64 -34.06 8.68 6.72
CA LYS A 64 -34.36 10.12 6.68
C LYS A 64 -33.81 10.84 5.44
N ASP A 65 -32.79 10.30 4.78
CA ASP A 65 -32.15 10.93 3.62
C ASP A 65 -32.84 10.51 2.30
N SER A 66 -33.49 11.46 1.62
CA SER A 66 -34.28 11.19 0.41
C SER A 66 -33.44 10.62 -0.73
N PHE A 67 -32.23 11.14 -0.95
CA PHE A 67 -31.41 10.73 -2.09
C PHE A 67 -30.87 9.31 -1.93
N SER A 68 -30.30 8.98 -0.77
CA SER A 68 -29.83 7.61 -0.50
C SER A 68 -30.98 6.60 -0.51
N LYS A 69 -32.18 7.03 -0.08
CA LYS A 69 -33.40 6.22 -0.12
C LYS A 69 -33.80 5.86 -1.54
N ASP A 70 -33.96 6.84 -2.43
CA ASP A 70 -34.38 6.60 -3.82
C ASP A 70 -33.38 5.71 -4.57
N ARG A 71 -32.07 5.98 -4.40
CA ARG A 71 -31.01 5.15 -4.97
C ARG A 71 -31.07 3.70 -4.48
N THR A 72 -31.27 3.49 -3.18
CA THR A 72 -31.32 2.15 -2.60
C THR A 72 -32.56 1.39 -3.06
N ILE A 73 -33.72 2.05 -3.12
CA ILE A 73 -34.96 1.46 -3.65
C ILE A 73 -34.78 1.07 -5.12
N ALA A 74 -34.18 1.92 -5.94
CA ALA A 74 -33.92 1.61 -7.34
C ALA A 74 -33.00 0.39 -7.49
N PHE A 75 -31.94 0.32 -6.68
CA PHE A 75 -31.05 -0.84 -6.66
C PHE A 75 -31.78 -2.13 -6.24
N LEU A 76 -32.57 -2.08 -5.15
CA LEU A 76 -33.31 -3.24 -4.63
C LEU A 76 -34.30 -3.79 -5.67
N LYS A 77 -35.04 -2.91 -6.37
CA LYS A 77 -35.96 -3.33 -7.44
C LYS A 77 -35.22 -4.08 -8.55
N ILE A 78 -34.09 -3.54 -9.01
CA ILE A 78 -33.29 -4.13 -10.08
C ILE A 78 -32.73 -5.49 -9.64
N VAL A 79 -32.13 -5.57 -8.45
CA VAL A 79 -31.48 -6.81 -8.00
C VAL A 79 -32.50 -7.89 -7.63
N GLU A 80 -33.68 -7.53 -7.13
CA GLU A 80 -34.79 -8.45 -6.86
C GLU A 80 -35.31 -9.10 -8.16
N GLU A 81 -35.57 -8.29 -9.20
CA GLU A 81 -36.00 -8.80 -10.51
C GLU A 81 -34.94 -9.70 -11.13
N ILE A 82 -33.67 -9.28 -11.11
CA ILE A 82 -32.55 -10.10 -11.60
C ILE A 82 -32.38 -11.38 -10.79
N TYR A 83 -32.54 -11.34 -9.47
CA TYR A 83 -32.44 -12.52 -8.61
C TYR A 83 -33.54 -13.54 -8.95
N ASN A 84 -34.78 -13.09 -9.08
CA ASN A 84 -35.92 -13.95 -9.42
C ASN A 84 -35.73 -14.59 -10.81
N ASP A 85 -35.30 -13.80 -11.80
CA ASP A 85 -34.99 -14.30 -13.14
C ASP A 85 -33.80 -15.28 -13.14
N TYR A 86 -32.78 -15.02 -12.32
CA TYR A 86 -31.62 -15.88 -12.16
C TYR A 86 -32.00 -17.25 -11.57
N GLU A 87 -32.79 -17.27 -10.50
CA GLU A 87 -33.29 -18.51 -9.89
C GLU A 87 -34.20 -19.28 -10.86
N ALA A 88 -35.12 -18.59 -11.54
CA ALA A 88 -35.99 -19.19 -12.55
C ALA A 88 -35.16 -19.80 -13.72
N TYR A 89 -34.10 -19.11 -14.13
CA TYR A 89 -33.18 -19.60 -15.15
C TYR A 89 -32.43 -20.86 -14.71
N LEU A 90 -31.87 -20.87 -13.50
CA LEU A 90 -31.20 -22.04 -12.92
C LEU A 90 -32.14 -23.25 -12.85
N LEU A 91 -33.37 -23.04 -12.38
CA LEU A 91 -34.42 -24.06 -12.36
C LEU A 91 -34.72 -24.60 -13.76
N LYS A 92 -34.91 -23.72 -14.74
CA LYS A 92 -35.19 -24.09 -16.14
C LYS A 92 -34.09 -24.97 -16.73
N ILE A 93 -32.83 -24.65 -16.47
CA ILE A 93 -31.68 -25.43 -16.99
C ILE A 93 -31.30 -26.62 -16.08
N LYS A 94 -32.04 -26.84 -14.98
CA LYS A 94 -31.78 -27.88 -13.97
C LYS A 94 -30.35 -27.83 -13.42
N LYS A 95 -29.83 -26.63 -13.18
CA LYS A 95 -28.54 -26.42 -12.53
C LYS A 95 -28.72 -25.71 -11.20
N ILE A 96 -27.67 -25.78 -10.41
CA ILE A 96 -27.55 -25.10 -9.12
C ILE A 96 -26.19 -24.40 -9.10
N ASP A 97 -26.09 -23.30 -8.38
CA ASP A 97 -24.81 -22.63 -8.13
C ASP A 97 -24.10 -23.17 -6.88
N PHE A 98 -22.97 -22.55 -6.52
CA PHE A 98 -22.19 -22.96 -5.36
C PHE A 98 -22.91 -22.74 -4.02
N ASN A 99 -23.73 -21.69 -3.89
CA ASN A 99 -24.48 -21.43 -2.67
C ASN A 99 -25.68 -22.38 -2.56
N ASP A 100 -26.39 -22.60 -3.66
CA ASP A 100 -27.47 -23.58 -3.76
C ASP A 100 -27.03 -24.97 -3.35
N MET A 101 -25.82 -25.37 -3.75
CA MET A 101 -25.27 -26.68 -3.39
C MET A 101 -25.23 -26.86 -1.87
N ILE A 102 -24.89 -25.81 -1.11
CA ILE A 102 -24.84 -25.86 0.36
C ILE A 102 -26.24 -25.75 0.96
N ASN A 103 -27.04 -24.78 0.50
CA ASN A 103 -28.38 -24.52 1.04
C ASN A 103 -29.31 -25.71 0.80
N LYS A 104 -29.38 -26.22 -0.43
CA LYS A 104 -30.23 -27.36 -0.79
C LYS A 104 -29.77 -28.65 -0.12
N ALA A 105 -28.46 -28.85 0.08
CA ALA A 105 -27.98 -29.99 0.86
C ALA A 105 -28.46 -29.91 2.31
N SER A 106 -28.38 -28.73 2.92
CA SER A 106 -28.91 -28.47 4.27
C SER A 106 -30.42 -28.72 4.33
N ASP A 107 -31.20 -28.20 3.39
CA ASP A 107 -32.65 -28.40 3.33
C ASP A 107 -33.04 -29.88 3.16
N CYS A 108 -32.28 -30.62 2.35
CA CYS A 108 -32.49 -32.06 2.17
C CYS A 108 -32.31 -32.84 3.47
N ILE A 109 -31.34 -32.46 4.31
CA ILE A 109 -31.12 -33.08 5.63
C ILE A 109 -32.28 -32.76 6.55
N VAL A 110 -32.72 -31.50 6.61
CA VAL A 110 -33.87 -31.10 7.44
C VAL A 110 -35.14 -31.84 7.03
N LYS A 111 -35.37 -32.01 5.72
CA LYS A 111 -36.58 -32.63 5.18
C LYS A 111 -36.61 -34.15 5.34
N ASN A 112 -35.50 -34.81 5.05
CA ASN A 112 -35.48 -36.29 4.92
C ASN A 112 -34.74 -36.97 6.08
N GLY A 113 -34.06 -36.20 6.94
CA GLY A 113 -33.03 -36.72 7.81
C GLY A 113 -31.77 -37.10 7.03
N LEU A 114 -30.73 -37.40 7.78
CA LEU A 114 -29.46 -37.94 7.34
C LEU A 114 -29.09 -39.08 8.27
N ASP A 115 -28.74 -40.23 7.71
CA ASP A 115 -28.24 -41.39 8.47
C ASP A 115 -26.83 -41.71 7.97
N LEU A 116 -25.84 -41.35 8.78
CA LEU A 116 -24.43 -41.62 8.52
C LEU A 116 -23.77 -42.17 9.80
N PRO A 117 -22.83 -43.12 9.69
CA PRO A 117 -22.22 -43.77 10.85
C PRO A 117 -21.17 -42.91 11.58
N TYR A 118 -21.07 -41.62 11.27
CA TYR A 118 -20.03 -40.74 11.79
C TYR A 118 -20.41 -40.22 13.18
N LYS A 119 -19.54 -40.46 14.16
CA LYS A 119 -19.71 -39.98 15.54
C LYS A 119 -19.06 -38.62 15.80
N TYR A 120 -18.11 -38.24 14.95
CA TYR A 120 -17.29 -37.05 15.12
C TYR A 120 -17.14 -36.33 13.78
N ILE A 121 -17.28 -35.00 13.81
CA ILE A 121 -17.07 -34.11 12.67
C ILE A 121 -15.97 -33.14 13.05
N ILE A 122 -14.92 -33.07 12.23
CA ILE A 122 -13.79 -32.17 12.46
C ILE A 122 -13.79 -31.14 11.33
N VAL A 123 -13.76 -29.86 11.69
CA VAL A 123 -13.75 -28.76 10.73
C VAL A 123 -12.51 -27.90 10.96
N ASP A 124 -11.65 -27.81 9.95
CA ASP A 124 -10.49 -26.95 9.95
C ASP A 124 -10.80 -25.59 9.29
N GLU A 125 -10.00 -24.57 9.57
CA GLU A 125 -10.19 -23.18 9.11
C GLU A 125 -11.62 -22.63 9.38
N TYR A 126 -12.20 -22.98 10.54
CA TYR A 126 -13.59 -22.65 10.88
C TYR A 126 -13.87 -21.14 10.95
N GLN A 127 -12.84 -20.31 11.12
CA GLN A 127 -12.96 -18.85 11.09
C GLN A 127 -13.37 -18.29 9.71
N ASP A 128 -13.28 -19.09 8.65
CA ASP A 128 -13.72 -18.76 7.29
C ASP A 128 -15.05 -19.45 6.94
N THR A 129 -15.90 -19.65 7.95
CA THR A 129 -17.24 -20.26 7.80
C THR A 129 -18.28 -19.18 7.51
N SER A 130 -19.10 -19.39 6.48
CA SER A 130 -20.31 -18.60 6.22
C SER A 130 -21.49 -19.15 7.01
N PHE A 131 -22.55 -18.35 7.14
CA PHE A 131 -23.77 -18.79 7.84
C PHE A 131 -24.41 -20.04 7.23
N THR A 132 -24.39 -20.16 5.91
CA THR A 132 -24.91 -21.33 5.19
C THR A 132 -24.12 -22.61 5.47
N ARG A 133 -22.79 -22.52 5.53
CA ARG A 133 -21.93 -23.64 5.92
C ARG A 133 -22.15 -24.03 7.38
N TYR A 134 -22.33 -23.05 8.26
CA TYR A 134 -22.73 -23.29 9.65
C TYR A 134 -24.05 -24.07 9.73
N ASN A 135 -25.10 -23.62 9.03
CA ASN A 135 -26.40 -24.29 9.03
C ASN A 135 -26.29 -25.74 8.55
N LEU A 136 -25.54 -25.98 7.47
CA LEU A 136 -25.29 -27.33 6.98
C LEU A 136 -24.60 -28.20 8.05
N LEU A 137 -23.53 -27.71 8.67
CA LEU A 137 -22.81 -28.44 9.71
C LEU A 137 -23.70 -28.74 10.92
N ARG A 138 -24.50 -27.75 11.36
CA ARG A 138 -25.45 -27.89 12.46
C ARG A 138 -26.46 -28.99 12.15
N ASN A 139 -27.09 -28.94 10.98
CA ASN A 139 -28.09 -29.92 10.56
C ASN A 139 -27.51 -31.34 10.40
N ILE A 140 -26.27 -31.48 9.92
CA ILE A 140 -25.58 -32.77 9.92
C ILE A 140 -25.41 -33.29 11.35
N CYS A 141 -24.86 -32.48 12.26
CA CYS A 141 -24.60 -32.87 13.65
C CYS A 141 -25.88 -33.29 14.36
N ASP A 142 -26.94 -32.48 14.25
CA ASP A 142 -28.23 -32.73 14.90
C ASP A 142 -28.90 -33.98 14.32
N SER A 143 -28.81 -34.21 13.00
CA SER A 143 -29.44 -35.36 12.37
C SER A 143 -28.79 -36.70 12.72
N ILE A 144 -27.46 -36.75 12.89
CA ILE A 144 -26.74 -38.02 13.16
C ILE A 144 -26.26 -38.15 14.62
N GLY A 145 -26.50 -37.13 15.46
CA GLY A 145 -26.01 -37.08 16.84
C GLY A 145 -24.48 -37.03 16.96
N ALA A 146 -23.79 -36.44 15.98
CA ALA A 146 -22.34 -36.34 15.97
C ALA A 146 -21.82 -35.21 16.87
N LYS A 147 -20.65 -35.42 17.48
CA LYS A 147 -19.90 -34.37 18.17
C LYS A 147 -19.05 -33.60 17.17
N ILE A 148 -19.01 -32.27 17.30
CA ILE A 148 -18.20 -31.41 16.43
C ILE A 148 -16.93 -30.94 17.16
N MET A 149 -15.82 -30.90 16.43
CA MET A 149 -14.58 -30.26 16.81
C MET A 149 -14.20 -29.26 15.72
N VAL A 150 -14.02 -28.00 16.10
CA VAL A 150 -13.61 -26.95 15.17
C VAL A 150 -12.20 -26.47 15.48
N VAL A 151 -11.44 -26.17 14.43
CA VAL A 151 -10.09 -25.61 14.51
C VAL A 151 -10.07 -24.34 13.68
N GLY A 152 -9.45 -23.27 14.20
CA GLY A 152 -9.37 -22.01 13.48
C GLY A 152 -8.52 -20.96 14.19
N ASP A 153 -8.27 -19.87 13.48
CA ASP A 153 -7.52 -18.71 13.95
C ASP A 153 -8.21 -17.41 13.49
N ASP A 154 -8.88 -16.74 14.42
CA ASP A 154 -9.56 -15.46 14.18
C ASP A 154 -8.63 -14.37 13.64
N TRP A 155 -7.35 -14.37 14.01
CA TRP A 155 -6.36 -13.41 13.52
C TRP A 155 -6.09 -13.58 12.01
N GLN A 156 -6.50 -14.71 11.43
CA GLN A 156 -6.37 -15.05 10.01
C GLN A 156 -7.71 -15.11 9.27
N SER A 157 -8.81 -14.65 9.87
CA SER A 157 -10.11 -14.53 9.18
C SER A 157 -10.10 -13.31 8.23
N ILE A 158 -10.00 -13.57 6.93
CA ILE A 158 -9.80 -12.54 5.89
C ILE A 158 -10.71 -12.71 4.67
N TYR A 159 -11.80 -13.47 4.81
CA TYR A 159 -12.71 -13.81 3.72
C TYR A 159 -14.15 -13.29 3.94
N SER A 160 -14.36 -12.22 4.72
CA SER A 160 -15.71 -11.68 4.95
C SER A 160 -16.37 -11.21 3.66
N PHE A 161 -15.59 -10.74 2.68
CA PHE A 161 -16.08 -10.37 1.35
C PHE A 161 -16.76 -11.52 0.60
N SER A 162 -16.51 -12.78 1.00
CA SER A 162 -17.18 -13.97 0.46
C SER A 162 -18.34 -14.48 1.32
N GLY A 163 -18.76 -13.70 2.31
CA GLY A 163 -19.87 -14.03 3.22
C GLY A 163 -19.47 -14.82 4.47
N CYS A 164 -18.17 -14.92 4.78
CA CYS A 164 -17.70 -15.51 6.03
C CYS A 164 -17.97 -14.58 7.21
N ASP A 165 -18.43 -15.13 8.33
CA ASP A 165 -18.68 -14.37 9.56
C ASP A 165 -17.79 -14.89 10.69
N VAL A 166 -16.79 -14.08 11.06
CA VAL A 166 -15.84 -14.42 12.12
C VAL A 166 -16.52 -14.63 13.47
N ASN A 167 -17.71 -14.05 13.70
CA ASN A 167 -18.47 -14.26 14.93
C ASN A 167 -18.93 -15.70 15.10
N ILE A 168 -19.13 -16.45 14.01
CA ILE A 168 -19.46 -17.88 14.07
C ILE A 168 -18.33 -18.65 14.78
N PHE A 169 -17.09 -18.21 14.60
CA PHE A 169 -15.93 -18.79 15.29
C PHE A 169 -15.68 -18.16 16.67
N THR A 170 -15.67 -16.83 16.79
CA THR A 170 -15.31 -16.17 18.06
C THR A 170 -16.40 -16.28 19.13
N LYS A 171 -17.66 -16.48 18.73
CA LYS A 171 -18.81 -16.69 19.63
C LYS A 171 -19.41 -18.08 19.44
N PHE A 172 -18.56 -19.08 19.28
CA PHE A 172 -18.94 -20.47 18.98
C PHE A 172 -19.95 -21.05 19.98
N ASP A 173 -19.88 -20.62 21.24
CA ASP A 173 -20.80 -20.93 22.33
C ASP A 173 -22.24 -20.49 22.12
N ASN A 174 -22.49 -19.50 21.26
CA ASN A 174 -23.84 -19.12 20.86
C ASN A 174 -24.45 -20.06 19.79
N PHE A 175 -23.64 -20.93 19.19
CA PHE A 175 -24.03 -21.75 18.03
C PHE A 175 -24.00 -23.26 18.33
N PHE A 176 -23.05 -23.72 19.14
CA PHE A 176 -22.91 -25.09 19.59
C PHE A 176 -22.66 -25.14 21.10
N ASP A 177 -23.13 -26.19 21.75
CA ASP A 177 -22.79 -26.44 23.15
C ASP A 177 -21.30 -26.78 23.27
N VAL A 178 -20.57 -25.96 24.04
CA VAL A 178 -19.12 -26.09 24.18
C VAL A 178 -18.76 -26.87 25.43
N CYS A 179 -18.17 -28.04 25.22
CA CYS A 179 -17.62 -28.84 26.31
C CYS A 179 -16.20 -28.40 26.71
N GLU A 180 -15.38 -27.97 25.74
CA GLU A 180 -13.96 -27.74 25.95
C GLU A 180 -13.38 -26.76 24.91
N THR A 181 -12.60 -25.79 25.36
CA THR A 181 -11.82 -24.88 24.51
C THR A 181 -10.33 -25.02 24.83
N ARG A 182 -9.49 -25.14 23.80
CA ARG A 182 -8.03 -25.29 23.92
C ARG A 182 -7.31 -24.34 22.99
N TYR A 183 -6.27 -23.70 23.50
CA TYR A 183 -5.42 -22.79 22.72
C TYR A 183 -4.09 -23.47 22.37
N ILE A 184 -3.73 -23.40 21.08
CA ILE A 184 -2.41 -23.84 20.60
C ILE A 184 -1.52 -22.61 20.50
N GLU A 185 -0.80 -22.33 21.59
CA GLU A 185 0.00 -21.11 21.71
C GLU A 185 1.45 -21.30 21.27
N LYS A 186 1.92 -22.54 21.14
CA LYS A 186 3.28 -22.80 20.71
C LYS A 186 3.37 -22.79 19.18
N THR A 187 4.14 -21.85 18.64
CA THR A 187 4.39 -21.73 17.20
C THR A 187 5.84 -22.08 16.86
N TYR A 188 5.99 -22.78 15.75
CA TYR A 188 7.28 -23.24 15.22
C TYR A 188 7.69 -22.47 13.96
N ARG A 189 6.83 -21.58 13.46
CA ARG A 189 7.01 -20.87 12.19
C ARG A 189 7.93 -19.67 12.35
N ASN A 190 7.47 -18.69 13.13
CA ASN A 190 8.03 -17.35 13.22
C ASN A 190 8.95 -17.21 14.45
N SER A 191 9.85 -16.23 14.44
CA SER A 191 10.61 -15.85 15.64
C SER A 191 9.71 -15.16 16.67
N GLN A 192 10.09 -15.23 17.95
CA GLN A 192 9.35 -14.57 19.02
C GLN A 192 9.19 -13.06 18.74
N GLN A 193 10.22 -12.38 18.26
CA GLN A 193 10.19 -10.95 17.95
C GLN A 193 9.16 -10.60 16.86
N LEU A 194 9.01 -11.46 15.84
CA LEU A 194 8.02 -11.25 14.78
C LEU A 194 6.61 -11.46 15.32
N ILE A 195 6.45 -12.48 16.16
CA ILE A 195 5.19 -12.79 16.82
C ILE A 195 4.79 -11.64 17.74
N ASP A 196 5.68 -11.12 18.57
CA ASP A 196 5.39 -10.04 19.49
C ASP A 196 4.90 -8.80 18.74
N ALA A 197 5.64 -8.36 17.71
CA ALA A 197 5.27 -7.20 16.90
C ALA A 197 3.94 -7.41 16.15
N SER A 198 3.75 -8.57 15.51
CA SER A 198 2.54 -8.86 14.73
C SER A 198 1.31 -9.10 15.62
N SER A 199 1.48 -9.75 16.77
CA SER A 199 0.40 -9.99 17.75
C SER A 199 -0.02 -8.69 18.41
N ASN A 200 0.93 -7.85 18.86
CA ASN A 200 0.63 -6.52 19.40
C ASN A 200 -0.09 -5.64 18.38
N PHE A 201 0.27 -5.77 17.10
CA PHE A 201 -0.39 -5.05 16.02
C PHE A 201 -1.83 -5.52 15.80
N VAL A 202 -2.10 -6.83 15.73
CA VAL A 202 -3.46 -7.34 15.46
C VAL A 202 -4.38 -7.18 16.67
N MET A 203 -3.87 -7.38 17.89
CA MET A 203 -4.62 -7.27 19.16
C MET A 203 -4.97 -5.83 19.56
N LYS A 204 -4.54 -4.81 18.80
CA LYS A 204 -5.11 -3.47 18.92
C LYS A 204 -6.61 -3.45 18.63
N ASN A 205 -7.10 -4.40 17.84
CA ASN A 205 -8.52 -4.65 17.73
C ASN A 205 -8.99 -5.46 18.96
N PRO A 206 -9.83 -4.90 19.85
CA PRO A 206 -10.28 -5.56 21.07
C PRO A 206 -11.19 -6.77 20.81
N ASP A 207 -11.78 -6.86 19.61
CA ASP A 207 -12.66 -7.97 19.21
C ASP A 207 -11.87 -9.25 18.89
N GLN A 208 -10.53 -9.19 18.88
CA GLN A 208 -9.66 -10.35 18.63
C GLN A 208 -9.44 -11.16 19.91
N THR A 209 -9.47 -12.48 19.76
CA THR A 209 -9.18 -13.45 20.80
C THR A 209 -7.76 -13.23 21.33
N ARG A 210 -7.64 -13.06 22.65
CA ARG A 210 -6.34 -12.93 23.30
C ARG A 210 -5.69 -14.31 23.42
N LYS A 211 -4.48 -14.44 22.90
CA LYS A 211 -3.63 -15.63 23.01
C LYS A 211 -2.16 -15.22 23.03
N GLU A 212 -1.36 -15.95 23.79
CA GLU A 212 0.07 -15.63 23.99
C GLU A 212 0.94 -16.59 23.18
N LEU A 213 1.20 -16.23 21.93
CA LEU A 213 2.02 -17.08 21.06
C LEU A 213 3.48 -17.14 21.54
N LYS A 214 4.00 -18.36 21.71
CA LYS A 214 5.38 -18.65 22.16
C LYS A 214 6.16 -19.40 21.08
N SER A 215 7.36 -18.92 20.80
CA SER A 215 8.30 -19.50 19.84
C SER A 215 9.65 -19.77 20.48
N SER A 216 10.26 -20.89 20.10
CA SER A 216 11.65 -21.20 20.45
C SER A 216 12.66 -20.54 19.49
N LYS A 217 12.20 -19.88 18.41
CA LYS A 217 13.04 -19.19 17.45
C LYS A 217 13.25 -17.74 17.87
N SER A 218 14.46 -17.24 17.72
CA SER A 218 14.81 -15.85 17.96
C SER A 218 15.49 -15.27 16.73
N LEU A 219 15.03 -14.10 16.28
CA LEU A 219 15.63 -13.35 15.19
C LEU A 219 15.54 -11.87 15.54
N LYS A 220 16.69 -11.19 15.57
CA LYS A 220 16.75 -9.77 15.84
C LYS A 220 16.20 -9.00 14.64
N TYR A 221 15.30 -8.06 14.88
CA TYR A 221 14.69 -7.20 13.86
C TYR A 221 14.14 -7.95 12.63
N PRO A 222 13.17 -8.87 12.81
CA PRO A 222 12.62 -9.64 11.69
C PRO A 222 11.80 -8.78 10.71
N ILE A 223 11.38 -7.59 11.14
CA ILE A 223 10.67 -6.62 10.31
C ILE A 223 11.64 -5.52 9.90
N LYS A 224 11.89 -5.38 8.60
CA LYS A 224 12.83 -4.40 8.02
C LYS A 224 12.05 -3.37 7.22
N LEU A 225 11.96 -2.14 7.72
CA LEU A 225 11.32 -1.02 7.03
C LEU A 225 12.32 -0.37 6.07
N VAL A 226 11.95 -0.27 4.81
CA VAL A 226 12.72 0.44 3.78
C VAL A 226 11.86 1.56 3.22
N ASN A 227 12.30 2.80 3.48
CA ASN A 227 11.60 3.98 3.00
C ASN A 227 12.07 4.40 1.60
N PHE A 228 11.13 4.91 0.80
CA PHE A 228 11.43 5.55 -0.48
C PHE A 228 10.76 6.92 -0.62
N ASP A 229 11.37 7.82 -1.41
CA ASP A 229 10.88 9.20 -1.56
C ASP A 229 9.87 9.37 -2.71
N ASN A 230 10.03 8.61 -3.80
CA ASN A 230 9.24 8.69 -5.02
C ASN A 230 9.22 7.35 -5.76
N ASP A 231 8.41 7.22 -6.82
CA ASP A 231 8.23 5.95 -7.54
C ASP A 231 9.54 5.40 -8.14
N PHE A 232 10.51 6.25 -8.48
CA PHE A 232 11.81 5.79 -8.97
C PHE A 232 12.66 5.20 -7.84
N ASP A 233 12.74 5.91 -6.70
CA ASP A 233 13.42 5.41 -5.50
C ASP A 233 12.77 4.13 -4.98
N GLU A 234 11.43 3.98 -5.10
CA GLU A 234 10.71 2.75 -4.75
C GLU A 234 11.31 1.52 -5.44
N ILE A 235 11.60 1.62 -6.74
CA ILE A 235 12.15 0.51 -7.54
C ILE A 235 13.62 0.25 -7.21
N LEU A 236 14.40 1.30 -7.01
CA LEU A 236 15.81 1.14 -6.59
C LEU A 236 15.90 0.44 -5.24
N LYS A 237 15.09 0.87 -4.27
CA LYS A 237 15.01 0.24 -2.95
C LYS A 237 14.51 -1.19 -3.08
N PHE A 238 13.55 -1.46 -3.94
CA PHE A 238 13.10 -2.81 -4.26
C PHE A 238 14.23 -3.70 -4.81
N GLU A 239 15.03 -3.21 -5.77
CA GLU A 239 16.21 -3.92 -6.28
C GLU A 239 17.24 -4.16 -5.15
N LEU A 240 17.51 -3.14 -4.33
CA LEU A 240 18.46 -3.25 -3.21
C LEU A 240 17.98 -4.22 -2.13
N ILE A 241 16.67 -4.32 -1.87
CA ILE A 241 16.11 -5.35 -0.98
C ILE A 241 16.41 -6.73 -1.54
N ILE A 242 16.15 -6.97 -2.84
CA ILE A 242 16.43 -8.26 -3.48
C ILE A 242 17.92 -8.60 -3.40
N LYS A 243 18.82 -7.66 -3.75
CA LYS A 243 20.27 -7.83 -3.60
C LYS A 243 20.69 -8.11 -2.17
N ASN A 244 20.11 -7.39 -1.20
CA ASN A 244 20.37 -7.60 0.22
C ASN A 244 19.95 -9.01 0.67
N ILE A 245 18.83 -9.54 0.18
CA ILE A 245 18.37 -10.89 0.48
C ILE A 245 19.31 -11.93 -0.15
N ILE A 246 19.64 -11.79 -1.43
CA ILE A 246 20.48 -12.75 -2.17
C ILE A 246 21.90 -12.83 -1.58
N ASN A 247 22.46 -11.71 -1.15
CA ASN A 247 23.81 -11.64 -0.60
C ASN A 247 23.92 -12.14 0.86
N GLN A 248 22.82 -12.49 1.51
CA GLN A 248 22.87 -13.07 2.85
C GLN A 248 23.38 -14.51 2.80
N SER A 249 24.36 -14.84 3.65
CA SER A 249 24.90 -16.20 3.80
C SER A 249 23.85 -17.24 4.18
N THR A 250 22.73 -16.81 4.78
CA THR A 250 21.59 -17.65 5.16
C THR A 250 20.60 -17.91 4.02
N PHE A 251 20.79 -17.30 2.85
CA PHE A 251 19.91 -17.50 1.69
C PHE A 251 20.18 -18.87 1.04
N LYS A 252 19.70 -19.94 1.72
CA LYS A 252 19.79 -21.33 1.23
C LYS A 252 18.73 -21.65 0.19
N ASN A 253 17.60 -20.96 0.22
CA ASN A 253 16.45 -21.20 -0.63
C ASN A 253 16.38 -20.10 -1.67
N LYS A 254 16.43 -20.45 -2.96
CA LYS A 254 16.37 -19.47 -4.06
C LYS A 254 14.98 -18.84 -4.22
N LYS A 255 14.14 -18.71 -3.17
CA LYS A 255 12.77 -18.21 -3.26
C LYS A 255 12.56 -16.91 -2.48
N ILE A 256 11.95 -15.92 -3.14
CA ILE A 256 11.49 -14.66 -2.54
C ILE A 256 10.02 -14.49 -2.85
N LEU A 257 9.20 -14.18 -1.84
CA LEU A 257 7.79 -13.93 -2.00
C LEU A 257 7.50 -12.43 -1.91
N ILE A 258 6.91 -11.85 -2.94
CA ILE A 258 6.43 -10.48 -2.94
C ILE A 258 4.93 -10.51 -2.72
N LEU A 259 4.48 -9.72 -1.76
CA LEU A 259 3.08 -9.58 -1.41
C LEU A 259 2.60 -8.16 -1.69
N GLY A 260 1.44 -8.04 -2.31
CA GLY A 260 0.70 -6.79 -2.44
C GLY A 260 -0.75 -6.96 -2.01
N ARG A 261 -1.45 -5.85 -1.80
CA ARG A 261 -2.87 -5.88 -1.41
C ARG A 261 -3.77 -6.20 -2.60
N ASN A 262 -3.41 -5.72 -3.79
CA ASN A 262 -4.22 -5.84 -5.01
C ASN A 262 -3.43 -6.46 -6.16
N ASN A 263 -4.13 -7.08 -7.11
CA ASN A 263 -3.48 -7.70 -8.28
C ASN A 263 -2.57 -6.72 -9.06
N LYS A 264 -2.97 -5.44 -9.13
CA LYS A 264 -2.28 -4.40 -9.88
C LYS A 264 -1.00 -3.89 -9.24
N ASP A 265 -0.73 -4.19 -7.96
CA ASP A 265 0.35 -3.53 -7.22
C ASP A 265 1.73 -3.85 -7.84
N ILE A 266 1.99 -5.11 -8.19
CA ILE A 266 3.25 -5.48 -8.84
C ILE A 266 3.40 -4.90 -10.23
N PHE A 267 2.30 -4.87 -10.99
CA PHE A 267 2.31 -4.31 -12.33
C PHE A 267 2.58 -2.82 -12.23
N ASN A 268 1.91 -2.08 -11.34
CA ASN A 268 2.16 -0.66 -11.11
C ASN A 268 3.60 -0.37 -10.66
N LEU A 269 4.16 -1.20 -9.77
CA LEU A 269 5.56 -1.08 -9.33
C LEU A 269 6.53 -1.20 -10.51
N LEU A 270 6.27 -2.09 -11.46
CA LEU A 270 7.17 -2.38 -12.59
C LEU A 270 6.72 -1.74 -13.93
N LYS A 271 5.56 -1.08 -14.00
CA LYS A 271 4.92 -0.58 -15.23
C LYS A 271 5.66 0.61 -15.84
N ASN A 272 6.15 1.52 -14.99
CA ASN A 272 6.69 2.80 -15.45
C ASN A 272 8.21 2.78 -15.68
N PHE A 273 8.89 1.66 -15.45
CA PHE A 273 10.34 1.61 -15.55
C PHE A 273 10.84 0.30 -16.15
N ASN A 274 11.31 0.39 -17.39
CA ASN A 274 12.38 -0.48 -17.87
C ASN A 274 13.62 -0.11 -17.05
N VAL A 275 13.84 -0.72 -15.88
CA VAL A 275 15.17 -0.60 -15.26
C VAL A 275 16.11 -1.31 -16.22
N GLU A 276 16.81 -0.57 -17.07
CA GLU A 276 17.76 -1.14 -18.00
C GLU A 276 19.02 -1.49 -17.23
N ASN A 277 19.58 -2.67 -17.51
CA ASN A 277 20.95 -2.98 -17.09
C ASN A 277 21.95 -2.22 -17.96
N GLU A 278 23.24 -2.40 -17.69
CA GLU A 278 24.34 -1.79 -18.46
C GLU A 278 24.31 -2.08 -19.98
N TYR A 279 23.48 -3.03 -20.42
CA TYR A 279 23.31 -3.44 -21.81
C TYR A 279 21.95 -3.01 -22.42
N GLY A 280 21.19 -2.10 -21.79
CA GLY A 280 19.90 -1.63 -22.30
C GLY A 280 18.75 -2.65 -22.20
N LYS A 281 18.95 -3.75 -21.45
CA LYS A 281 17.95 -4.81 -21.28
C LYS A 281 17.19 -4.62 -19.96
N ARG A 282 15.87 -4.86 -19.96
CA ARG A 282 15.04 -4.84 -18.74
C ARG A 282 15.61 -5.77 -17.65
N LYS A 283 15.90 -5.25 -16.46
CA LYS A 283 16.38 -6.00 -15.28
C LYS A 283 15.30 -6.90 -14.70
N PHE A 284 14.05 -6.42 -14.67
CA PHE A 284 12.91 -7.16 -14.18
C PHE A 284 11.93 -7.48 -15.32
N GLU A 285 11.42 -8.69 -15.31
CA GLU A 285 10.45 -9.17 -16.28
C GLU A 285 9.36 -9.98 -15.57
N ILE A 286 8.09 -9.60 -15.77
CA ILE A 286 6.95 -10.35 -15.23
C ILE A 286 6.55 -11.41 -16.25
N LEU A 287 6.58 -12.68 -15.87
CA LEU A 287 6.14 -13.80 -16.70
C LEU A 287 4.63 -14.02 -16.56
N GLY A 288 3.84 -13.04 -17.01
CA GLY A 288 2.38 -13.06 -16.93
C GLY A 288 1.75 -11.67 -16.95
N ASP A 289 0.42 -11.67 -16.88
CA ASP A 289 -0.42 -10.49 -16.79
C ASP A 289 -1.41 -10.62 -15.61
N GLU A 290 -2.31 -9.64 -15.47
CA GLU A 290 -3.34 -9.66 -14.43
C GLU A 290 -4.26 -10.89 -14.53
N ASP A 291 -4.58 -11.35 -15.74
CA ASP A 291 -5.45 -12.51 -15.95
C ASP A 291 -4.77 -13.81 -15.52
N LYS A 292 -3.48 -13.97 -15.86
CA LYS A 292 -2.66 -15.08 -15.37
C LYS A 292 -2.53 -15.05 -13.86
N LEU A 293 -2.38 -13.87 -13.26
CA LEU A 293 -2.37 -13.72 -11.80
C LEU A 293 -3.69 -14.17 -11.17
N ARG A 294 -4.84 -13.80 -11.77
CA ARG A 294 -6.17 -14.22 -11.30
C ARG A 294 -6.36 -15.73 -11.41
N ARG A 295 -5.96 -16.34 -12.54
CA ARG A 295 -6.11 -17.78 -12.81
C ARG A 295 -5.15 -18.63 -11.98
N ASN A 296 -3.87 -18.28 -11.98
CA ASN A 296 -2.81 -19.09 -11.36
C ASN A 296 -2.54 -18.70 -9.89
N LYS A 297 -3.17 -17.63 -9.40
CA LYS A 297 -2.95 -17.07 -8.05
C LYS A 297 -1.53 -16.55 -7.79
N PHE A 298 -0.68 -16.48 -8.81
CA PHE A 298 0.65 -15.84 -8.76
C PHE A 298 1.17 -15.48 -10.15
N VAL A 299 2.17 -14.60 -10.19
CA VAL A 299 3.04 -14.38 -11.35
C VAL A 299 4.50 -14.49 -10.94
N LYS A 300 5.35 -15.01 -11.83
CA LYS A 300 6.79 -15.10 -11.61
C LYS A 300 7.46 -13.81 -12.09
N ILE A 301 8.46 -13.36 -11.34
CA ILE A 301 9.31 -12.21 -11.71
C ILE A 301 10.71 -12.76 -11.96
N VAL A 302 11.24 -12.46 -13.14
CA VAL A 302 12.62 -12.77 -13.50
C VAL A 302 13.47 -11.55 -13.23
N TYR A 303 14.48 -11.71 -12.38
CA TYR A 303 15.50 -10.72 -12.15
C TYR A 303 16.77 -11.12 -12.92
N ARG A 304 17.11 -10.42 -14.00
CA ARG A 304 18.11 -10.87 -14.97
C ARG A 304 19.54 -10.90 -14.43
N GLU A 305 19.88 -10.13 -13.40
CA GLU A 305 21.19 -10.21 -12.75
C GLU A 305 21.31 -11.45 -11.84
N SER A 306 20.19 -12.13 -11.53
CA SER A 306 20.17 -13.37 -10.75
C SER A 306 18.98 -14.25 -11.17
N PRO A 307 18.99 -14.80 -12.40
CA PRO A 307 17.82 -15.47 -13.01
C PRO A 307 17.42 -16.76 -12.29
N ASP A 308 18.35 -17.33 -11.55
CA ASP A 308 18.17 -18.52 -10.72
C ASP A 308 17.25 -18.29 -9.50
N VAL A 309 17.05 -17.03 -9.10
CA VAL A 309 16.20 -16.69 -7.96
C VAL A 309 14.74 -16.75 -8.39
N ASN A 310 13.97 -17.63 -7.75
CA ASN A 310 12.54 -17.74 -7.87
C ASN A 310 11.83 -16.61 -7.10
N ILE A 311 11.48 -15.55 -7.81
CA ILE A 311 10.69 -14.45 -7.27
C ILE A 311 9.24 -14.62 -7.70
N GLU A 312 8.32 -14.69 -6.74
CA GLU A 312 6.89 -14.82 -7.00
C GLU A 312 6.15 -13.64 -6.43
N TYR A 313 5.19 -13.09 -7.18
CA TYR A 313 4.21 -12.14 -6.66
C TYR A 313 2.87 -12.82 -6.41
N ARG A 314 2.27 -12.52 -5.25
CA ARG A 314 0.89 -12.90 -4.89
C ARG A 314 0.20 -11.74 -4.21
N THR A 315 -1.13 -11.71 -4.26
CA THR A 315 -1.87 -10.91 -3.28
C THR A 315 -1.82 -11.58 -1.91
N VAL A 316 -1.95 -10.79 -0.84
CA VAL A 316 -1.94 -11.37 0.52
C VAL A 316 -3.03 -12.44 0.70
N HIS A 317 -4.24 -12.20 0.20
CA HIS A 317 -5.34 -13.18 0.23
C HIS A 317 -4.96 -14.52 -0.43
N GLN A 318 -4.23 -14.48 -1.54
CA GLN A 318 -3.77 -15.67 -2.26
C GLN A 318 -2.55 -16.34 -1.60
N SER A 319 -1.95 -15.69 -0.60
CA SER A 319 -0.79 -16.20 0.14
C SER A 319 -1.16 -16.93 1.43
N LYS A 320 -2.43 -16.90 1.86
CA LYS A 320 -2.89 -17.64 3.04
C LYS A 320 -2.57 -19.14 2.86
N GLY A 321 -2.05 -19.77 3.91
CA GLY A 321 -1.54 -21.15 3.89
C GLY A 321 -0.13 -21.35 3.27
N LEU A 322 0.45 -20.33 2.62
CA LEU A 322 1.81 -20.40 2.08
C LEU A 322 2.85 -19.84 3.05
N GLU A 323 4.11 -20.20 2.84
CA GLU A 323 5.25 -19.74 3.63
C GLU A 323 6.47 -19.51 2.74
N CYS A 324 7.29 -18.51 3.08
CA CYS A 324 8.56 -18.23 2.41
C CYS A 324 9.63 -17.77 3.42
N ASP A 325 10.91 -17.93 3.11
CA ASP A 325 11.98 -17.51 4.01
C ASP A 325 12.10 -15.99 4.09
N ASN A 326 11.87 -15.29 2.98
CA ASN A 326 11.89 -13.84 2.92
C ASN A 326 10.68 -13.32 2.15
N VAL A 327 10.00 -12.34 2.76
CA VAL A 327 8.80 -11.72 2.20
C VAL A 327 9.07 -10.24 1.96
N ILE A 328 8.66 -9.69 0.82
CA ILE A 328 8.68 -8.26 0.52
C ILE A 328 7.24 -7.79 0.40
N LEU A 329 6.82 -6.86 1.25
CA LEU A 329 5.49 -6.27 1.20
C LEU A 329 5.55 -4.91 0.50
N ILE A 330 4.76 -4.75 -0.57
CA ILE A 330 4.74 -3.56 -1.42
C ILE A 330 3.42 -2.78 -1.30
N ASN A 331 3.36 -1.59 -1.91
CA ASN A 331 2.19 -0.70 -1.92
C ASN A 331 1.69 -0.32 -0.50
N LEU A 332 2.63 -0.12 0.44
CA LEU A 332 2.36 0.36 1.79
C LEU A 332 2.12 1.88 1.83
N LYS A 333 1.31 2.37 0.88
CA LYS A 333 0.97 3.78 0.66
C LYS A 333 -0.36 4.10 1.36
N ASN A 334 -0.51 5.31 1.91
CA ASN A 334 -1.76 5.82 2.50
C ASN A 334 -2.62 6.50 1.43
N TRP A 335 -3.32 5.69 0.63
CA TRP A 335 -4.22 6.13 -0.44
C TRP A 335 -5.36 5.10 -0.63
N LYS A 336 -6.30 5.38 -1.53
CA LYS A 336 -7.52 4.56 -1.71
C LYS A 336 -7.22 3.08 -1.92
N ALA A 337 -6.34 2.74 -2.87
CA ALA A 337 -5.94 1.35 -3.16
C ALA A 337 -4.62 0.95 -2.48
N GLY A 338 -4.26 1.59 -1.37
CA GLY A 338 -3.09 1.24 -0.57
C GLY A 338 -3.32 0.01 0.30
N PHE A 339 -2.44 -0.18 1.27
CA PHE A 339 -2.61 -1.18 2.33
C PHE A 339 -2.54 -0.45 3.69
N PRO A 340 -3.66 -0.28 4.43
CA PRO A 340 -5.00 -0.80 4.17
C PRO A 340 -5.65 -0.24 2.91
N ASN A 341 -6.45 -1.08 2.26
CA ASN A 341 -7.37 -0.64 1.23
C ASN A 341 -8.47 0.20 1.90
N LYS A 342 -8.68 1.43 1.39
CA LYS A 342 -9.66 2.40 1.90
C LYS A 342 -10.84 2.59 0.95
N MET A 343 -10.91 1.81 -0.11
CA MET A 343 -12.08 1.77 -0.96
C MET A 343 -13.23 1.23 -0.13
N VAL A 344 -14.27 2.05 0.03
CA VAL A 344 -15.48 1.67 0.75
C VAL A 344 -16.35 0.94 -0.25
N ASP A 345 -16.83 -0.22 0.15
CA ASP A 345 -17.82 -0.97 -0.62
C ASP A 345 -19.12 -0.18 -0.73
N ASP A 346 -19.94 -0.51 -1.73
CA ASP A 346 -21.22 0.15 -1.89
C ASP A 346 -22.11 -0.07 -0.64
N SER A 347 -22.79 0.98 -0.19
CA SER A 347 -23.66 0.95 0.98
C SER A 347 -24.77 -0.10 0.88
N VAL A 348 -25.19 -0.47 -0.34
CA VAL A 348 -26.20 -1.51 -0.56
C VAL A 348 -25.70 -2.90 -0.14
N LEU A 349 -24.39 -3.15 -0.09
CA LEU A 349 -23.87 -4.43 0.40
C LEU A 349 -24.07 -4.60 1.91
N ASN A 350 -24.35 -3.53 2.67
CA ASN A 350 -24.62 -3.63 4.10
C ASN A 350 -25.90 -4.43 4.42
N PHE A 351 -26.84 -4.55 3.48
CA PHE A 351 -28.04 -5.40 3.65
C PHE A 351 -27.71 -6.90 3.70
N VAL A 352 -26.61 -7.29 3.06
CA VAL A 352 -26.21 -8.69 2.87
C VAL A 352 -24.85 -8.99 3.51
N LYS A 353 -24.20 -8.01 4.14
CA LYS A 353 -22.98 -8.22 4.91
C LYS A 353 -23.31 -8.43 6.38
N ARG A 354 -22.86 -9.57 6.91
CA ARG A 354 -22.84 -9.83 8.35
C ARG A 354 -21.49 -9.38 8.92
N ASN A 355 -21.22 -8.08 8.90
CA ASN A 355 -19.96 -7.57 9.43
C ASN A 355 -20.14 -7.13 10.89
N GLY A 356 -19.53 -7.89 11.82
CA GLY A 356 -19.49 -7.57 13.25
C GLY A 356 -18.22 -6.83 13.70
N ASP A 357 -17.36 -6.40 12.78
CA ASP A 357 -16.13 -5.68 13.13
C ASP A 357 -16.44 -4.22 13.47
N SER A 358 -16.33 -3.86 14.74
CA SER A 358 -16.49 -2.48 15.22
C SER A 358 -15.24 -1.62 15.01
N PHE A 359 -14.09 -2.30 14.83
CA PHE A 359 -12.78 -1.67 14.80
C PHE A 359 -12.37 -1.19 13.39
N SER A 360 -11.72 -0.03 13.32
CA SER A 360 -11.27 0.56 12.05
C SER A 360 -10.30 -0.35 11.30
N TYR A 361 -10.65 -0.67 10.05
CA TYR A 361 -9.87 -1.53 9.17
C TYR A 361 -9.58 -2.92 9.78
N ALA A 362 -10.51 -3.49 10.55
CA ALA A 362 -10.32 -4.77 11.25
C ALA A 362 -9.87 -5.92 10.34
N GLU A 363 -10.57 -6.16 9.22
CA GLU A 363 -10.17 -7.18 8.25
C GLU A 363 -8.81 -6.87 7.62
N GLU A 364 -8.56 -5.63 7.19
CA GLU A 364 -7.27 -5.23 6.63
C GLU A 364 -6.12 -5.39 7.64
N ARG A 365 -6.39 -5.24 8.94
CA ARG A 365 -5.43 -5.48 10.03
C ARG A 365 -5.10 -6.97 10.14
N ARG A 366 -6.10 -7.85 10.10
CA ARG A 366 -5.89 -9.31 10.03
C ARG A 366 -5.14 -9.71 8.77
N LEU A 367 -5.47 -9.10 7.64
CA LEU A 367 -4.76 -9.29 6.37
C LEU A 367 -3.29 -8.87 6.48
N PHE A 368 -3.00 -7.73 7.12
CA PHE A 368 -1.63 -7.28 7.34
C PHE A 368 -0.87 -8.21 8.30
N TYR A 369 -1.52 -8.71 9.35
CA TYR A 369 -0.97 -9.77 10.21
C TYR A 369 -0.61 -11.04 9.40
N VAL A 370 -1.52 -11.50 8.52
CA VAL A 370 -1.25 -12.62 7.62
C VAL A 370 -0.01 -12.34 6.77
N ALA A 371 0.10 -11.13 6.17
CA ALA A 371 1.24 -10.74 5.35
C ALA A 371 2.57 -10.80 6.10
N LEU A 372 2.62 -10.25 7.33
CA LEU A 372 3.83 -10.26 8.17
C LEU A 372 4.24 -11.69 8.56
N THR A 373 3.27 -12.56 8.84
CA THR A 373 3.52 -13.92 9.34
C THR A 373 3.80 -14.94 8.23
N ARG A 374 3.72 -14.57 6.95
CA ARG A 374 4.09 -15.45 5.82
C ARG A 374 5.60 -15.74 5.75
N THR A 375 6.42 -14.96 6.45
CA THR A 375 7.87 -15.15 6.46
C THR A 375 8.33 -16.15 7.52
N LYS A 376 9.36 -16.96 7.24
CA LYS A 376 10.08 -17.75 8.25
C LYS A 376 11.23 -16.97 8.88
N ASN A 377 11.81 -16.02 8.14
CA ASN A 377 12.91 -15.18 8.61
C ASN A 377 12.49 -13.71 8.60
N ASN A 378 12.78 -12.98 7.52
CA ASN A 378 12.61 -11.54 7.45
C ASN A 378 11.40 -11.14 6.60
N VAL A 379 10.70 -10.09 7.02
CA VAL A 379 9.74 -9.36 6.18
C VAL A 379 10.26 -7.95 5.93
N TYR A 380 10.30 -7.58 4.66
CA TYR A 380 10.74 -6.26 4.20
C TYR A 380 9.51 -5.42 3.86
N LEU A 381 9.34 -4.29 4.52
CA LEU A 381 8.24 -3.35 4.30
C LEU A 381 8.76 -2.23 3.39
N LEU A 382 8.36 -2.23 2.12
CA LEU A 382 8.67 -1.15 1.19
C LEU A 382 7.56 -0.09 1.27
N ALA A 383 7.84 1.04 1.92
CA ALA A 383 6.86 2.08 2.20
C ALA A 383 7.37 3.47 1.80
N PRO A 384 6.50 4.38 1.35
CA PRO A 384 6.95 5.73 1.03
C PRO A 384 7.25 6.47 2.33
N TYR A 385 8.25 7.34 2.32
CA TYR A 385 8.56 8.22 3.44
C TYR A 385 7.39 9.18 3.71
N PHE A 386 6.84 9.78 2.66
CA PHE A 386 5.63 10.62 2.72
C PHE A 386 4.39 9.81 2.38
N LYS A 387 3.28 10.04 3.10
CA LYS A 387 2.02 9.27 2.92
C LYS A 387 2.23 7.76 3.11
N SER A 388 3.07 7.38 4.06
CA SER A 388 3.23 5.99 4.50
C SER A 388 1.91 5.44 5.05
N SER A 389 1.67 4.15 4.83
CA SER A 389 0.54 3.40 5.38
C SER A 389 0.35 3.65 6.88
N VAL A 390 -0.91 3.76 7.31
CA VAL A 390 -1.25 3.88 8.74
C VAL A 390 -0.74 2.68 9.53
N PHE A 391 -0.71 1.48 8.95
CA PHE A 391 -0.18 0.27 9.59
C PHE A 391 1.34 0.32 9.76
N VAL A 392 2.06 0.86 8.78
CA VAL A 392 3.51 1.09 8.93
C VAL A 392 3.78 2.15 10.00
N GLN A 393 2.96 3.20 10.08
CA GLN A 393 3.09 4.21 11.14
C GLN A 393 2.81 3.66 12.53
N GLU A 394 1.96 2.64 12.65
CA GLU A 394 1.71 1.93 13.90
C GLU A 394 2.86 0.98 14.30
N LEU A 395 3.51 0.35 13.32
CA LEU A 395 4.61 -0.59 13.54
C LEU A 395 5.96 0.09 13.75
N LYS A 396 6.23 1.24 13.13
CA LYS A 396 7.57 1.87 13.14
C LYS A 396 8.13 2.16 14.53
N THR A 397 7.28 2.22 15.55
CA THR A 397 7.66 2.48 16.95
C THR A 397 7.93 1.20 17.74
N ASP A 398 7.66 0.03 17.16
CA ASP A 398 7.91 -1.26 17.80
C ASP A 398 9.41 -1.56 17.82
N ALA A 399 9.91 -2.07 18.94
CA ALA A 399 11.33 -2.36 19.15
C ALA A 399 11.87 -3.47 18.23
N ASN A 400 10.99 -4.27 17.61
CA ASN A 400 11.34 -5.35 16.70
C ASN A 400 11.37 -4.92 15.22
N VAL A 401 11.18 -3.63 14.94
CA VAL A 401 11.24 -3.06 13.59
C VAL A 401 12.55 -2.30 13.41
N GLU A 402 13.32 -2.67 12.39
CA GLU A 402 14.54 -1.96 12.00
C GLU A 402 14.29 -1.09 10.77
N LEU A 403 14.71 0.18 10.83
CA LEU A 403 14.81 1.02 9.64
C LEU A 403 16.08 0.65 8.87
N LEU A 404 15.92 -0.03 7.73
CA LEU A 404 17.03 -0.47 6.90
C LEU A 404 17.38 0.61 5.87
N ASN A 405 18.46 1.36 6.15
CA ASN A 405 18.99 2.37 5.24
C ASN A 405 19.80 1.71 4.12
N LEU A 406 19.14 1.37 3.02
CA LEU A 406 19.79 0.90 1.80
C LEU A 406 20.25 2.12 0.98
N GLU A 407 21.48 2.58 1.17
CA GLU A 407 22.03 3.66 0.34
C GLU A 407 22.24 3.18 -1.11
N HIS A 408 21.71 3.94 -2.06
CA HIS A 408 22.11 3.87 -3.46
C HIS A 408 22.94 5.11 -3.76
N ASN A 409 23.80 5.10 -4.78
CA ASN A 409 24.46 6.30 -5.28
C ASN A 409 23.39 7.21 -5.94
N ARG A 410 22.57 7.83 -5.10
CA ARG A 410 21.39 8.65 -5.40
C ARG A 410 21.70 9.63 -6.53
N LEU A 411 22.90 10.19 -6.49
CA LEU A 411 23.39 11.17 -7.45
C LEU A 411 23.58 10.61 -8.86
N GLU A 412 24.12 9.40 -8.99
CA GLU A 412 24.32 8.74 -10.28
C GLU A 412 23.00 8.38 -10.93
N THR A 413 22.04 7.93 -10.12
CA THR A 413 20.72 7.59 -10.64
C THR A 413 19.90 8.81 -11.02
N LEU A 414 19.95 9.88 -10.23
CA LEU A 414 19.33 11.15 -10.59
C LEU A 414 19.89 11.70 -11.91
N LYS A 415 21.20 11.56 -12.16
CA LYS A 415 21.82 11.93 -13.44
C LYS A 415 21.28 11.11 -14.61
N ASN A 416 20.97 9.82 -14.40
CA ASN A 416 20.35 8.97 -15.42
C ASN A 416 18.88 9.35 -15.70
N ILE A 417 18.09 9.67 -14.66
CA ILE A 417 16.72 10.17 -14.83
C ILE A 417 16.72 11.48 -15.63
N GLU A 418 17.65 12.38 -15.31
CA GLU A 418 17.83 13.62 -16.09
C GLU A 418 18.14 13.31 -17.55
N LYS A 419 19.12 12.44 -17.82
CA LYS A 419 19.49 12.04 -19.18
C LYS A 419 18.31 11.50 -19.99
N ASN A 420 17.36 10.83 -19.33
CA ASN A 420 16.18 10.23 -19.94
C ASN A 420 14.98 11.18 -20.12
N GLY A 421 15.10 12.46 -19.73
CA GLY A 421 14.02 13.43 -19.93
C GLY A 421 12.89 13.35 -18.89
N GLU A 422 13.05 12.59 -17.82
CA GLU A 422 11.99 12.28 -16.87
C GLU A 422 11.90 13.30 -15.71
N ARG A 423 10.70 13.45 -15.14
CA ARG A 423 10.43 14.33 -13.99
C ARG A 423 10.71 13.59 -12.69
N TYR A 424 11.39 14.22 -11.74
CA TYR A 424 11.58 13.67 -10.40
C TYR A 424 11.45 14.75 -9.32
N VAL A 425 11.26 14.31 -8.07
CA VAL A 425 11.12 15.18 -6.91
C VAL A 425 11.96 14.64 -5.76
N ILE A 426 12.75 15.51 -5.15
CA ILE A 426 13.66 15.20 -4.05
C ILE A 426 13.31 16.05 -2.83
N PRO A 427 13.09 15.45 -1.65
CA PRO A 427 13.04 16.22 -0.41
C PRO A 427 14.42 16.73 -0.01
N THR A 428 14.45 17.97 0.48
CA THR A 428 15.66 18.58 1.05
C THR A 428 15.62 18.56 2.58
N LYS A 429 16.74 18.93 3.21
CA LYS A 429 16.82 19.08 4.68
C LYS A 429 15.96 20.22 5.24
N LEU A 430 15.51 21.17 4.42
CA LEU A 430 14.82 22.37 4.89
C LEU A 430 13.31 22.15 5.05
N LYS A 431 12.73 22.69 6.13
CA LYS A 431 11.28 22.85 6.27
C LYS A 431 10.80 24.04 5.43
N CYS A 432 9.54 24.04 5.02
CA CYS A 432 8.97 25.17 4.30
C CYS A 432 9.03 26.42 5.19
N PRO A 433 9.63 27.53 4.73
CA PRO A 433 9.78 28.73 5.54
C PRO A 433 8.44 29.39 5.87
N VAL A 434 7.39 29.14 5.08
CA VAL A 434 6.05 29.70 5.27
C VAL A 434 5.20 28.83 6.20
N CYS A 435 4.90 27.59 5.84
CA CYS A 435 3.97 26.76 6.63
C CYS A 435 4.63 26.02 7.81
N LYS A 436 5.96 26.00 7.89
CA LYS A 436 6.82 25.32 8.91
C LYS A 436 6.66 23.80 9.04
N THR A 437 5.54 23.25 8.58
CA THR A 437 5.17 21.83 8.66
C THR A 437 5.56 21.05 7.40
N GLY A 438 5.45 21.70 6.23
CA GLY A 438 5.87 21.13 4.95
C GLY A 438 7.40 21.06 4.83
N VAL A 439 7.87 20.23 3.90
CA VAL A 439 9.30 20.10 3.55
C VAL A 439 9.54 20.82 2.23
N VAL A 440 10.72 21.43 2.07
CA VAL A 440 11.14 22.00 0.78
C VAL A 440 11.56 20.85 -0.14
N LEU A 441 10.91 20.78 -1.30
CA LEU A 441 11.15 19.80 -2.34
C LEU A 441 11.88 20.47 -3.51
N LEU A 442 12.90 19.80 -4.04
CA LEU A 442 13.47 20.07 -5.35
C LEU A 442 12.72 19.24 -6.39
N GLU A 443 11.98 19.91 -7.25
CA GLU A 443 11.35 19.28 -8.40
C GLU A 443 12.15 19.56 -9.66
N SER A 444 12.40 18.52 -10.44
CA SER A 444 13.04 18.60 -11.75
C SER A 444 12.08 18.20 -12.85
N PHE A 445 12.05 18.96 -13.93
CA PHE A 445 11.22 18.70 -15.10
C PHE A 445 11.85 19.27 -16.36
N TRP A 446 11.53 18.67 -17.51
CA TRP A 446 11.97 19.14 -18.81
C TRP A 446 10.93 20.09 -19.42
N ASN A 447 11.38 21.22 -19.95
CA ASN A 447 10.53 22.16 -20.68
C ASN A 447 11.29 22.68 -21.90
N LYS A 448 10.72 22.50 -23.11
CA LYS A 448 11.34 22.86 -24.40
C LYS A 448 12.80 22.39 -24.53
N GLY A 449 13.07 21.14 -24.16
CA GLY A 449 14.41 20.54 -24.23
C GLY A 449 15.41 21.06 -23.19
N LYS A 450 14.99 21.87 -22.22
CA LYS A 450 15.83 22.35 -21.11
C LYS A 450 15.38 21.73 -19.80
N LEU A 451 16.34 21.19 -19.05
CA LEU A 451 16.15 20.76 -17.67
C LEU A 451 15.91 21.97 -16.78
N ASN A 452 14.79 21.99 -16.07
CA ASN A 452 14.45 22.98 -15.07
C ASN A 452 14.37 22.31 -13.71
N ARG A 453 14.93 22.96 -12.68
CA ARG A 453 14.80 22.53 -11.30
C ARG A 453 14.23 23.68 -10.47
N VAL A 454 13.20 23.41 -9.66
CA VAL A 454 12.48 24.41 -8.85
C VAL A 454 12.29 23.92 -7.42
N LEU A 455 12.36 24.84 -6.47
CA LEU A 455 12.10 24.56 -5.06
C LEU A 455 10.64 24.90 -4.73
N LYS A 456 9.93 24.00 -4.05
CA LYS A 456 8.54 24.23 -3.63
C LYS A 456 8.19 23.51 -2.34
N CYS A 457 7.08 23.87 -1.71
CA CYS A 457 6.60 23.21 -0.51
C CYS A 457 5.95 21.84 -0.85
N SER A 458 6.15 20.82 -0.01
CA SER A 458 5.46 19.53 -0.13
C SER A 458 3.93 19.62 -0.02
N HIS A 459 3.40 20.66 0.64
CA HIS A 459 1.96 20.96 0.69
C HIS A 459 1.42 21.68 -0.55
N ASN A 460 2.26 21.96 -1.56
CA ASN A 460 1.90 22.51 -2.87
C ASN A 460 1.63 21.40 -3.91
N MET A 461 1.56 20.13 -3.50
CA MET A 461 1.42 18.97 -4.40
C MET A 461 0.21 18.07 -4.06
N ALA A 462 -0.72 18.53 -3.22
CA ALA A 462 -1.84 17.69 -2.75
C ALA A 462 -3.21 18.41 -2.81
N PRO A 463 -4.11 18.03 -3.73
CA PRO A 463 -5.54 18.28 -3.60
C PRO A 463 -6.11 17.58 -2.34
N PRO A 464 -7.18 18.09 -1.71
CA PRO A 464 -8.06 19.18 -2.15
C PRO A 464 -7.68 20.57 -1.64
N PHE A 465 -6.58 20.70 -0.91
CA PHE A 465 -6.14 21.97 -0.34
C PHE A 465 -4.66 22.14 -0.61
N ASN A 466 -4.32 23.04 -1.53
CA ASN A 466 -2.99 23.61 -1.68
C ASN A 466 -2.67 24.41 -0.40
N ARG A 467 -2.38 23.70 0.70
CA ARG A 467 -2.27 24.29 2.06
C ARG A 467 -1.06 25.22 2.19
N CYS A 468 -0.16 25.23 1.21
CA CYS A 468 0.93 26.18 1.14
C CYS A 468 1.38 26.40 -0.31
N ASN A 469 1.20 27.62 -0.82
CA ASN A 469 1.61 28.03 -2.17
C ASN A 469 3.03 28.62 -2.21
N TRP A 470 3.88 28.28 -1.24
CA TRP A 470 5.25 28.78 -1.24
C TRP A 470 6.06 28.17 -2.38
N GLU A 471 6.72 29.06 -3.12
CA GLU A 471 7.66 28.75 -4.20
C GLU A 471 9.04 29.31 -3.84
N GLY A 472 10.02 28.42 -3.76
CA GLY A 472 11.41 28.76 -3.45
C GLY A 472 12.23 29.17 -4.67
N GLY A 473 11.64 29.28 -5.85
CA GLY A 473 12.30 29.69 -7.09
C GLY A 473 13.17 28.61 -7.75
N TYR A 474 13.93 29.00 -8.77
CA TYR A 474 14.76 28.07 -9.56
C TYR A 474 16.04 27.66 -8.81
N TYR A 475 16.28 26.35 -8.78
CA TYR A 475 17.52 25.74 -8.30
C TYR A 475 18.51 25.59 -9.45
N GLY A 476 19.50 26.49 -9.50
CA GLY A 476 20.51 26.53 -10.54
C GLY A 476 21.86 25.92 -10.15
N SER A 477 21.92 25.16 -9.06
CA SER A 477 23.14 24.51 -8.55
C SER A 477 23.20 23.04 -8.95
N GLU A 478 24.33 22.38 -8.71
CA GLU A 478 24.46 20.93 -8.92
C GLU A 478 23.68 20.16 -7.86
N LEU A 479 23.29 18.93 -8.18
CA LEU A 479 22.57 18.06 -7.23
C LEU A 479 23.42 17.71 -6.00
N GLU A 480 24.75 17.67 -6.16
CA GLU A 480 25.70 17.47 -5.05
C GLU A 480 25.64 18.58 -3.99
N ASP A 481 25.27 19.80 -4.39
CA ASP A 481 25.21 20.96 -3.50
C ASP A 481 23.85 21.06 -2.77
N LEU A 482 22.93 20.10 -2.96
CA LEU A 482 21.57 20.18 -2.41
C LEU A 482 21.54 20.12 -0.88
N ASP A 483 22.52 19.46 -0.28
CA ASP A 483 22.69 19.40 1.18
C ASP A 483 23.32 20.67 1.75
N ASP A 484 23.86 21.57 0.91
CA ASP A 484 24.48 22.83 1.32
C ASP A 484 23.51 24.02 1.32
N ILE A 485 22.23 23.80 1.00
CA ILE A 485 21.23 24.88 0.95
C ILE A 485 20.88 25.42 2.35
N GLU A 486 20.66 26.73 2.44
CA GLU A 486 20.29 27.42 3.68
C GLU A 486 19.14 28.41 3.44
N TYR A 487 18.40 28.81 4.49
CA TYR A 487 17.42 29.89 4.36
C TYR A 487 18.11 31.22 4.05
N CYS A 488 17.49 32.02 3.18
CA CYS A 488 17.93 33.39 2.98
C CYS A 488 17.60 34.23 4.23
N PRO A 489 18.58 34.93 4.83
CA PRO A 489 18.33 35.75 6.01
C PRO A 489 17.58 37.06 5.70
N SER A 490 17.17 37.28 4.45
CA SER A 490 16.62 38.56 3.98
C SER A 490 15.30 38.43 3.21
N CYS A 491 14.84 37.20 2.97
CA CYS A 491 13.53 36.92 2.37
C CYS A 491 13.20 35.42 2.55
N ASP A 492 12.01 34.99 2.14
CA ASP A 492 11.60 33.57 2.19
C ASP A 492 12.24 32.69 1.11
N GLY A 493 13.32 33.16 0.48
CA GLY A 493 14.09 32.42 -0.51
C GLY A 493 15.11 31.49 0.12
N ILE A 494 15.79 30.72 -0.71
CA ILE A 494 16.85 29.80 -0.29
C ILE A 494 18.18 30.27 -0.89
N LEU A 495 19.25 30.17 -0.12
CA LEU A 495 20.61 30.39 -0.58
C LEU A 495 21.10 29.12 -1.25
N ILE A 496 21.51 29.24 -2.51
CA ILE A 496 22.07 28.15 -3.31
C ILE A 496 23.43 28.56 -3.86
N LYS A 497 24.31 27.60 -4.14
CA LYS A 497 25.65 27.85 -4.67
C LYS A 497 25.58 28.29 -6.13
N ARG A 498 26.10 29.47 -6.44
CA ARG A 498 26.19 30.03 -7.79
C ARG A 498 27.63 30.41 -8.09
N TYR A 499 27.96 30.61 -9.35
CA TYR A 499 29.29 31.04 -9.78
C TYR A 499 29.21 32.41 -10.44
N ARG A 500 30.13 33.31 -10.09
CA ARG A 500 30.23 34.62 -10.72
C ARG A 500 30.70 34.48 -12.16
N HIS A 501 30.05 35.22 -13.07
CA HIS A 501 30.45 35.25 -14.47
C HIS A 501 31.83 35.88 -14.71
N SER A 502 32.27 36.79 -13.83
CA SER A 502 33.51 37.55 -13.98
C SER A 502 34.78 36.75 -13.70
N ASP A 503 34.77 35.96 -12.62
CA ASP A 503 35.97 35.33 -12.05
C ASP A 503 35.78 33.83 -11.77
N GLY A 504 34.58 33.29 -12.02
CA GLY A 504 34.24 31.89 -11.76
C GLY A 504 34.19 31.53 -10.27
N HIS A 505 34.27 32.50 -9.35
CA HIS A 505 34.24 32.22 -7.92
C HIS A 505 32.83 31.81 -7.45
N PRO A 506 32.72 30.74 -6.63
CA PRO A 506 31.45 30.36 -6.04
C PRO A 506 30.98 31.39 -5.00
N PHE A 507 29.68 31.57 -4.90
CA PHE A 507 29.03 32.37 -3.86
C PHE A 507 27.62 31.82 -3.57
N LEU A 508 27.09 32.10 -2.39
CA LEU A 508 25.69 31.78 -2.09
C LEU A 508 24.79 32.89 -2.62
N GLY A 509 23.97 32.55 -3.61
CA GLY A 509 22.99 33.47 -4.20
C GLY A 509 21.57 33.08 -3.81
N CYS A 510 20.75 34.07 -3.46
CA CYS A 510 19.35 33.84 -3.14
C CYS A 510 18.55 33.46 -4.39
N THR A 511 17.68 32.44 -4.28
CA THR A 511 16.77 32.03 -5.35
C THR A 511 15.76 33.11 -5.75
N ASN A 512 15.42 34.02 -4.84
CA ASN A 512 14.50 35.15 -5.10
C ASN A 512 15.17 36.35 -5.77
N PHE A 513 16.47 36.30 -6.10
CA PHE A 513 17.20 37.41 -6.71
C PHE A 513 16.51 37.96 -7.97
N ARG A 514 16.04 37.09 -8.88
CA ARG A 514 15.37 37.53 -10.12
C ARG A 514 14.01 38.20 -9.87
N LYS A 515 13.30 37.79 -8.82
CA LYS A 515 11.95 38.30 -8.50
C LYS A 515 11.99 39.57 -7.66
N THR A 516 12.97 39.69 -6.76
CA THR A 516 12.98 40.70 -5.69
C THR A 516 14.27 41.52 -5.64
N GLY A 517 15.29 41.19 -6.43
CA GLY A 517 16.63 41.79 -6.31
C GLY A 517 17.41 41.34 -5.08
N CYS A 518 16.86 40.46 -4.23
CA CYS A 518 17.49 40.02 -3.00
C CYS A 518 18.84 39.32 -3.26
N ARG A 519 19.93 39.92 -2.79
CA ARG A 519 21.29 39.37 -2.93
C ARG A 519 21.65 38.37 -1.81
N GLY A 520 20.77 38.21 -0.80
CA GLY A 520 21.09 37.58 0.47
C GLY A 520 22.11 38.45 1.24
N LYS A 521 21.84 38.84 2.49
CA LYS A 521 22.82 39.60 3.27
C LYS A 521 24.13 38.80 3.40
N GLY A 522 25.14 39.16 2.61
CA GLY A 522 26.54 39.23 3.04
C GLY A 522 27.30 37.97 3.47
N LYS A 523 26.84 36.72 3.28
CA LYS A 523 27.76 35.56 3.43
C LYS A 523 28.69 35.49 2.21
N LYS A 524 29.74 36.32 2.19
CA LYS A 524 30.95 36.03 1.41
C LYS A 524 31.56 34.76 2.01
N LEU A 525 31.91 33.77 1.19
CA LEU A 525 32.92 32.79 1.62
C LEU A 525 34.14 33.61 2.07
N GLU A 526 34.61 33.45 3.31
CA GLU A 526 35.82 34.11 3.77
C GLU A 526 37.00 33.50 3.01
N TYR A 527 37.41 34.19 1.95
CA TYR A 527 38.59 33.85 1.16
C TYR A 527 39.84 34.20 1.96
N ILE A 528 40.77 33.26 2.03
CA ILE A 528 42.00 33.42 2.86
C ILE A 528 43.15 34.02 2.02
N GLY A 529 42.85 34.47 0.79
CA GLY A 529 43.85 35.02 -0.14
C GLY A 529 44.83 34.00 -0.73
N LYS A 530 44.72 32.71 -0.36
CA LYS A 530 45.58 31.62 -0.85
C LYS A 530 44.86 30.77 -1.90
N THR A 531 45.61 30.27 -2.87
CA THR A 531 45.14 29.31 -3.88
C THR A 531 45.46 27.88 -3.44
N CYS A 532 44.60 26.93 -3.82
CA CYS A 532 44.75 25.53 -3.48
C CYS A 532 45.97 24.96 -4.22
N PRO A 533 46.96 24.40 -3.50
CA PRO A 533 48.17 23.85 -4.12
C PRO A 533 47.89 22.65 -5.03
N LYS A 534 46.73 21.98 -4.88
CA LYS A 534 46.36 20.83 -5.71
C LYS A 534 45.67 21.19 -7.03
N CYS A 535 44.97 22.31 -7.11
CA CYS A 535 44.16 22.60 -8.31
C CYS A 535 44.06 24.08 -8.69
N GLY A 536 44.85 24.96 -8.06
CA GLY A 536 44.87 26.40 -8.32
C GLY A 536 43.63 27.17 -7.89
N LYS A 537 42.56 26.49 -7.44
CA LYS A 537 41.30 27.13 -7.05
C LYS A 537 41.42 27.81 -5.68
N PRO A 538 40.70 28.91 -5.41
CA PRO A 538 40.78 29.64 -4.14
C PRO A 538 40.52 28.76 -2.92
N LEU A 539 41.22 29.01 -1.82
CA LEU A 539 40.93 28.42 -0.52
C LEU A 539 39.89 29.24 0.24
N VAL A 540 38.92 28.56 0.85
CA VAL A 540 37.81 29.16 1.59
C VAL A 540 37.76 28.62 3.00
N LYS A 541 37.44 29.49 3.95
CA LYS A 541 37.19 29.09 5.34
C LYS A 541 35.87 28.31 5.42
N ARG A 542 35.89 27.18 6.12
CA ARG A 542 34.78 26.26 6.34
C ARG A 542 34.68 25.93 7.82
N VAL A 543 33.47 25.52 8.23
CA VAL A 543 33.17 25.06 9.58
C VAL A 543 32.92 23.56 9.50
N ASN A 544 33.52 22.79 10.40
CA ASN A 544 33.25 21.37 10.53
C ASN A 544 31.87 21.16 11.17
N GLY A 545 31.05 20.30 10.56
CA GLY A 545 29.65 20.08 10.96
C GLY A 545 29.47 19.31 12.26
N GLU A 546 30.50 18.58 12.73
CA GLU A 546 30.44 17.78 13.96
C GLU A 546 30.85 18.57 15.21
N ASP A 547 31.86 19.45 15.11
CA ASP A 547 32.50 20.10 16.27
C ASP A 547 32.59 21.65 16.16
N ASN A 548 32.04 22.24 15.10
CA ASN A 548 32.14 23.68 14.78
C ASN A 548 33.57 24.23 14.65
N SER A 549 34.59 23.38 14.52
CA SER A 549 35.97 23.84 14.31
C SER A 549 36.16 24.48 12.93
N LEU A 550 37.05 25.47 12.85
CA LEU A 550 37.37 26.17 11.61
C LEU A 550 38.49 25.45 10.86
N PHE A 551 38.26 25.20 9.57
CA PHE A 551 39.28 24.69 8.67
C PHE A 551 39.26 25.41 7.34
N VAL A 552 40.32 25.27 6.57
CA VAL A 552 40.44 25.78 5.22
C VAL A 552 40.17 24.64 4.26
N GLY A 553 39.26 24.84 3.32
CA GLY A 553 38.97 23.86 2.27
C GLY A 553 39.11 24.46 0.89
N CYS A 554 39.50 23.63 -0.08
CA CYS A 554 39.47 24.02 -1.48
C CYS A 554 38.04 24.37 -1.92
N SER A 555 37.87 25.51 -2.60
CA SER A 555 36.61 25.87 -3.25
C SER A 555 36.20 24.90 -4.37
N GLY A 556 37.15 24.10 -4.87
CA GLY A 556 36.94 23.03 -5.84
C GLY A 556 36.37 21.72 -5.29
N PHE A 557 36.04 21.64 -4.00
CA PHE A 557 35.37 20.49 -3.41
C PHE A 557 34.00 20.22 -4.10
N PRO A 558 33.62 18.94 -4.37
CA PRO A 558 34.30 17.70 -3.98
C PRO A 558 35.42 17.24 -4.92
N LYS A 559 35.57 17.85 -6.10
CA LYS A 559 36.58 17.46 -7.11
C LYS A 559 38.02 17.66 -6.63
N CYS A 560 38.24 18.60 -5.71
CA CYS A 560 39.49 18.76 -4.98
C CYS A 560 39.22 18.74 -3.47
N ARG A 561 39.65 17.67 -2.79
CA ARG A 561 39.46 17.45 -1.34
C ARG A 561 40.60 18.02 -0.49
N HIS A 562 41.34 19.01 -1.00
CA HIS A 562 42.39 19.62 -0.21
C HIS A 562 41.80 20.41 0.95
N THR A 563 42.27 20.10 2.17
CA THR A 563 41.93 20.78 3.41
C THR A 563 43.19 21.06 4.20
N GLU A 564 43.20 22.14 4.97
CA GLU A 564 44.26 22.48 5.93
C GLU A 564 43.66 23.10 7.20
N PRO A 565 44.30 22.96 8.37
CA PRO A 565 43.82 23.57 9.61
C PRO A 565 43.81 25.10 9.49
N PHE A 566 42.75 25.76 9.98
CA PHE A 566 42.70 27.23 10.01
C PHE A 566 43.60 27.74 11.15
N LYS A 567 44.84 28.15 10.83
CA LYS A 567 45.72 28.84 11.78
C LYS A 567 45.42 30.34 11.78
N LYS A 568 44.96 30.87 12.91
CA LYS A 568 44.82 32.31 13.13
C LYS A 568 46.24 32.86 13.31
N GLU A 569 46.75 33.65 12.35
CA GLU A 569 47.98 34.41 12.59
C GLU A 569 47.73 35.35 13.79
N MET A 570 48.56 35.23 14.83
CA MET A 570 48.53 36.14 15.99
C MET A 570 49.43 37.35 15.69
N GLY A 571 48.86 38.55 15.85
CA GLY A 571 49.55 39.85 15.76
C GLY A 571 49.25 40.58 14.45
N SER A 572 48.90 41.87 14.42
CA SER A 572 48.99 42.97 15.40
C SER A 572 48.05 44.09 14.97
#